data_AF-A0A975MDI4-F1
#
_entry.id   AF-A0A975MDI4-F1
#
_cell.length_a   1.000
_cell.length_b   1.000
_cell.length_c   1.000
_cell.angle_alpha   90.00
_cell.angle_beta   90.00
_cell.angle_gamma   90.00
#
_symmetry.space_group_name_H-M   'P 1'
#
loop_
_entity.id
_entity.type
_entity.pdbx_description
1 polymer ?
#
loop_
_entity_poly.entity_id
_entity_poly.type
_entity_poly.pdbx_seq_one_letter_code
_entity_poly.pdbx_strand_id
1 'polypeptide(L)'
;MMKISGLLFAGILAVAGTGPAQAQDAGDAPVELDPAQVSSAVRYAMPLALDGLYASCASSLPPKAYLLSHRDGLRTRFTKASEGTWSQARSLIMQLMDKKGGEDLSFMKNMPDDAMKPFVDAMVTQLVAEEIEPAQCVDIDRVLEQLDPLPVENLANLVGVVVDLAMKEEKGPKPLAIPMAPAPE
;
A
#
# COMPACT_ATOMS: atom_id res chain seq x y z
N MET A 1 10.48 -29.68 -43.34
CA MET A 1 10.31 -31.12 -43.63
C MET A 1 10.45 -31.88 -42.31
N MET A 2 9.36 -32.48 -41.81
CA MET A 2 9.28 -33.83 -41.18
C MET A 2 7.86 -33.93 -40.57
N LYS A 3 7.05 -34.87 -41.07
CA LYS A 3 5.72 -35.23 -40.57
C LYS A 3 5.86 -36.22 -39.41
N ILE A 4 4.99 -36.16 -38.39
CA ILE A 4 4.56 -37.37 -37.68
C ILE A 4 3.04 -37.29 -37.42
N SER A 5 2.33 -38.19 -38.08
CA SER A 5 0.91 -38.51 -37.94
C SER A 5 0.58 -39.03 -36.53
N GLY A 6 -0.66 -38.78 -36.10
CA GLY A 6 -1.13 -39.02 -34.74
C GLY A 6 -1.33 -40.47 -34.31
N LEU A 7 -1.79 -40.61 -33.08
CA LEU A 7 -2.48 -41.79 -32.55
C LEU A 7 -3.37 -41.36 -31.38
N LEU A 8 -4.67 -41.60 -31.56
CA LEU A 8 -5.64 -41.79 -30.49
C LEU A 8 -5.29 -43.09 -29.77
N PHE A 9 -5.19 -43.07 -28.44
CA PHE A 9 -5.47 -44.23 -27.60
C PHE A 9 -6.15 -43.78 -26.30
N ALA A 10 -7.38 -44.24 -26.12
CA ALA A 10 -8.03 -44.32 -24.83
C ALA A 10 -7.42 -45.48 -24.03
N GLY A 11 -7.22 -45.29 -22.72
CA GLY A 11 -6.77 -46.35 -21.83
C GLY A 11 -6.61 -45.86 -20.40
N ILE A 12 -7.56 -46.26 -19.54
CA ILE A 12 -7.57 -46.07 -18.08
C ILE A 12 -6.45 -46.90 -17.44
N LEU A 13 -5.69 -46.31 -16.51
CA LEU A 13 -4.96 -47.02 -15.47
C LEU A 13 -4.74 -46.09 -14.27
N ALA A 14 -5.47 -46.34 -13.19
CA ALA A 14 -5.17 -45.79 -11.87
C ALA A 14 -3.90 -46.48 -11.35
N VAL A 15 -2.80 -45.72 -11.29
CA VAL A 15 -1.59 -46.10 -10.56
C VAL A 15 -1.41 -45.07 -9.45
N ALA A 16 -1.54 -45.52 -8.21
CA ALA A 16 -1.04 -44.81 -7.05
C ALA A 16 0.48 -44.74 -7.16
N GLY A 17 0.98 -43.61 -7.67
CA GLY A 17 2.41 -43.31 -7.74
C GLY A 17 2.69 -42.07 -6.89
N THR A 18 3.58 -42.23 -5.91
CA THR A 18 4.27 -41.13 -5.25
C THR A 18 5.06 -40.34 -6.31
N GLY A 19 4.42 -39.33 -6.89
CA GLY A 19 5.09 -38.36 -7.75
C GLY A 19 5.94 -37.39 -6.91
N PRO A 20 7.04 -36.86 -7.46
CA PRO A 20 7.77 -35.79 -6.80
C PRO A 20 6.80 -34.61 -6.59
N ALA A 21 6.82 -34.03 -5.40
CA ALA A 21 6.12 -32.78 -5.13
C ALA A 21 6.53 -31.78 -6.22
N GLN A 22 5.61 -31.49 -7.14
CA GLN A 22 5.77 -30.34 -8.02
C GLN A 22 5.79 -29.15 -7.08
N ALA A 23 6.95 -28.53 -6.93
CA ALA A 23 7.07 -27.20 -6.34
C ALA A 23 6.12 -26.32 -7.15
N GLN A 24 4.96 -26.00 -6.56
CA GLN A 24 4.09 -24.99 -7.11
C GLN A 24 4.89 -23.70 -7.03
N ASP A 25 5.07 -23.08 -8.19
CA ASP A 25 5.73 -21.80 -8.34
C ASP A 25 5.03 -20.80 -7.40
N ALA A 26 5.67 -20.50 -6.26
CA ALA A 26 5.13 -19.61 -5.23
C ALA A 26 5.26 -18.12 -5.63
N GLY A 27 5.52 -17.85 -6.91
CA GLY A 27 5.82 -16.52 -7.43
C GLY A 27 4.61 -15.59 -7.56
N ASP A 28 3.37 -16.09 -7.46
CA ASP A 28 2.18 -15.30 -7.81
C ASP A 28 0.98 -15.45 -6.87
N ALA A 29 1.21 -15.95 -5.66
CA ALA A 29 0.14 -15.97 -4.65
C ALA A 29 -0.39 -14.53 -4.41
N PRO A 30 -1.72 -14.32 -4.40
CA PRO A 30 -2.30 -13.05 -3.94
C PRO A 30 -1.76 -12.71 -2.55
N VAL A 31 -1.45 -11.43 -2.28
CA VAL A 31 -1.16 -11.03 -0.89
C VAL A 31 -2.45 -11.20 -0.13
N GLU A 32 -2.49 -12.16 0.80
CA GLU A 32 -3.62 -12.29 1.70
C GLU A 32 -3.51 -11.20 2.76
N LEU A 33 -4.37 -10.19 2.66
CA LEU A 33 -4.37 -9.04 3.54
C LEU A 33 -5.15 -9.38 4.82
N ASP A 34 -4.45 -9.58 5.92
CA ASP A 34 -5.05 -9.60 7.26
C ASP A 34 -5.46 -8.15 7.63
N PRO A 35 -6.76 -7.87 7.87
CA PRO A 35 -7.23 -6.54 8.23
C PRO A 35 -6.51 -5.91 9.43
N ALA A 36 -6.09 -6.70 10.41
CA ALA A 36 -5.35 -6.20 11.58
C ALA A 36 -3.92 -5.77 11.20
N GLN A 37 -3.28 -6.53 10.30
CA GLN A 37 -1.96 -6.23 9.76
C GLN A 37 -2.00 -4.98 8.88
N VAL A 38 -3.02 -4.84 8.02
CA VAL A 38 -3.25 -3.63 7.22
C VAL A 38 -3.47 -2.42 8.10
N SER A 39 -4.37 -2.49 9.08
CA SER A 39 -4.64 -1.38 10.00
C SER A 39 -3.36 -0.94 10.73
N SER A 40 -2.52 -1.89 11.15
CA SER A 40 -1.23 -1.61 11.79
C SER A 40 -0.24 -0.94 10.83
N ALA A 41 -0.14 -1.42 9.59
CA ALA A 41 0.72 -0.82 8.56
C ALA A 41 0.27 0.61 8.21
N VAL A 42 -1.04 0.85 8.10
CA VAL A 42 -1.57 2.19 7.86
C VAL A 42 -1.27 3.11 9.04
N ARG A 43 -1.54 2.69 10.28
CA ARG A 43 -1.22 3.49 11.49
C ARG A 43 0.26 3.81 11.61
N TYR A 44 1.11 2.83 11.30
CA TYR A 44 2.55 3.02 11.22
C TYR A 44 2.94 4.11 10.20
N ALA A 45 2.33 4.07 9.01
CA ALA A 45 2.65 4.97 7.91
C ALA A 45 2.07 6.38 8.07
N MET A 46 1.01 6.58 8.84
CA MET A 46 0.32 7.87 8.98
C MET A 46 1.23 9.08 9.27
N PRO A 47 2.11 9.06 10.30
CA PRO A 47 2.98 10.21 10.55
C PRO A 47 3.99 10.45 9.42
N LEU A 48 4.44 9.39 8.74
CA LEU A 48 5.38 9.46 7.62
C LEU A 48 4.68 10.04 6.37
N ALA A 49 3.45 9.62 6.11
CA ALA A 49 2.62 10.15 5.04
C ALA A 49 2.30 11.63 5.26
N LEU A 50 2.01 12.04 6.50
CA LEU A 50 1.83 13.44 6.84
C LEU A 50 3.08 14.28 6.55
N ASP A 51 4.26 13.75 6.85
CA ASP A 51 5.53 14.43 6.58
C ASP A 51 5.79 14.56 5.07
N GLY A 52 5.52 13.50 4.30
CA GLY A 52 5.59 13.54 2.84
C GLY A 52 4.60 14.54 2.24
N LEU A 53 3.35 14.54 2.70
CA LEU A 53 2.34 15.52 2.29
C LEU A 53 2.76 16.95 2.58
N TYR A 54 3.31 17.21 3.76
CA TYR A 54 3.80 18.53 4.10
C TYR A 54 4.97 18.95 3.19
N ALA A 55 5.92 18.04 2.93
CA ALA A 55 7.05 18.31 2.04
C ALA A 55 6.60 18.67 0.62
N SER A 56 5.59 17.99 0.07
CA SER A 56 5.10 18.24 -1.29
C SER A 56 4.16 19.44 -1.38
N CYS A 57 3.31 19.67 -0.37
CA CYS A 57 2.22 20.63 -0.50
C CYS A 57 2.45 21.99 0.14
N ALA A 58 3.41 22.14 1.06
CA ALA A 58 3.49 23.36 1.85
C ALA A 58 3.69 24.65 1.04
N SER A 59 4.39 24.58 -0.09
CA SER A 59 4.64 25.75 -0.97
C SER A 59 3.46 26.08 -1.89
N SER A 60 2.53 25.14 -2.08
CA SER A 60 1.41 25.27 -3.02
C SER A 60 0.08 25.59 -2.32
N LEU A 61 0.08 25.58 -0.99
CA LEU A 61 -1.10 25.83 -0.16
C LEU A 61 -1.16 27.28 0.33
N PRO A 62 -2.38 27.84 0.49
CA PRO A 62 -2.54 29.14 1.13
C PRO A 62 -2.11 29.08 2.61
N PRO A 63 -1.66 30.19 3.23
CA PRO A 63 -1.12 30.18 4.59
C PRO A 63 -2.04 29.65 5.69
N LYS A 64 -3.36 29.61 5.44
CA LYS A 64 -4.39 29.10 6.37
C LYS A 64 -4.97 27.75 5.97
N ALA A 65 -4.34 27.05 5.02
CA ALA A 65 -4.70 25.69 4.67
C ALA A 65 -4.72 24.79 5.92
N TYR A 66 -5.58 23.78 5.90
CA TYR A 66 -5.82 22.93 7.06
C TYR A 66 -4.54 22.18 7.48
N LEU A 67 -3.86 21.55 6.52
CA LEU A 67 -2.59 20.83 6.67
C LEU A 67 -1.51 21.71 7.32
N LEU A 68 -1.43 22.98 6.93
CA LEU A 68 -0.46 23.92 7.48
C LEU A 68 -0.83 24.37 8.90
N SER A 69 -2.10 24.64 9.14
CA SER A 69 -2.59 25.21 10.40
C SER A 69 -2.70 24.18 11.53
N HIS A 70 -2.87 22.89 11.20
CA HIS A 70 -3.10 21.81 12.17
C HIS A 70 -1.98 20.78 12.23
N ARG A 71 -0.86 21.03 11.52
CA ARG A 71 0.27 20.10 11.37
C ARG A 71 0.70 19.46 12.69
N ASP A 72 0.95 20.27 13.72
CA ASP A 72 1.49 19.77 15.00
C ASP A 72 0.49 18.87 15.74
N GLY A 73 -0.80 19.21 15.66
CA GLY A 73 -1.88 18.40 16.21
C GLY A 73 -2.02 17.05 15.49
N LEU A 74 -2.05 17.09 14.16
CA LEU A 74 -2.09 15.89 13.31
C LEU A 74 -0.87 14.99 13.56
N ARG A 75 0.33 15.58 13.58
CA ARG A 75 1.59 14.85 13.83
C ARG A 75 1.54 14.16 15.19
N THR A 76 1.19 14.89 16.25
CA THR A 76 1.09 14.32 17.61
C THR A 76 0.14 13.12 17.63
N ARG A 77 -1.03 13.27 17.03
CA ARG A 77 -2.06 12.24 16.99
C ARG A 77 -1.65 11.01 16.18
N PHE A 78 -1.06 11.20 15.01
CA PHE A 78 -0.60 10.11 14.15
C PHE A 78 0.64 9.40 14.71
N THR A 79 1.58 10.14 15.32
CA THR A 79 2.72 9.54 16.02
C THR A 79 2.23 8.64 17.15
N LYS A 80 1.29 9.10 17.99
CA LYS A 80 0.71 8.29 19.05
C LYS A 80 0.05 7.01 18.51
N ALA A 81 -0.66 7.10 17.39
CA ALA A 81 -1.28 5.94 16.77
C ALA A 81 -0.27 4.95 16.15
N SER A 82 0.93 5.41 15.79
CA SER A 82 2.01 4.58 15.23
C SER A 82 2.83 3.84 16.30
N GLU A 83 2.66 4.18 17.58
CA GLU A 83 3.44 3.56 18.67
C GLU A 83 3.16 2.05 18.74
N GLY A 84 4.24 1.25 18.75
CA GLY A 84 4.15 -0.21 18.87
C GLY A 84 3.65 -0.95 17.63
N THR A 85 3.29 -0.27 16.53
CA THR A 85 2.71 -0.91 15.34
C THR A 85 3.76 -1.50 14.39
N TRP A 86 5.02 -1.08 14.50
CA TRP A 86 6.12 -1.49 13.61
C TRP A 86 6.21 -3.01 13.43
N SER A 87 6.21 -3.77 14.53
CA SER A 87 6.35 -5.24 14.48
C SER A 87 5.29 -5.92 13.61
N GLN A 88 4.05 -5.42 13.65
CA GLN A 88 2.92 -5.93 12.87
C GLN A 88 2.91 -5.37 11.45
N ALA A 89 3.31 -4.11 11.27
CA ALA A 89 3.38 -3.44 9.98
C ALA A 89 4.48 -4.01 9.06
N ARG A 90 5.62 -4.38 9.65
CA ARG A 90 6.84 -4.76 8.94
C ARG A 90 6.61 -5.85 7.89
N SER A 91 5.96 -6.94 8.26
CA SER A 91 5.75 -8.09 7.37
C SER A 91 4.94 -7.71 6.13
N LEU A 92 3.91 -6.89 6.29
CA LEU A 92 3.09 -6.43 5.16
C LEU A 92 3.86 -5.45 4.28
N ILE A 93 4.55 -4.49 4.89
CA ILE A 93 5.36 -3.50 4.16
C ILE A 93 6.41 -4.20 3.28
N MET A 94 7.13 -5.19 3.84
CA MET A 94 8.11 -5.97 3.08
C MET A 94 7.48 -6.76 1.92
N GLN A 95 6.31 -7.36 2.13
CA GLN A 95 5.58 -8.07 1.06
C GLN A 95 5.17 -7.12 -0.08
N LEU A 96 4.68 -5.92 0.25
CA LEU A 96 4.28 -4.91 -0.74
C LEU A 96 5.50 -4.39 -1.52
N MET A 97 6.62 -4.19 -0.83
CA MET A 97 7.87 -3.74 -1.45
C MET A 97 8.47 -4.78 -2.39
N ASP A 98 8.48 -6.05 -1.99
CA ASP A 98 8.90 -7.16 -2.85
C ASP A 98 8.04 -7.23 -4.14
N LYS A 99 6.75 -6.88 -4.07
CA LYS A 99 5.85 -6.83 -5.24
C LYS A 99 6.02 -5.61 -6.14
N LYS A 100 6.34 -4.43 -5.59
CA LYS A 100 6.44 -3.18 -6.38
C LYS A 100 7.66 -3.17 -7.33
N GLY A 101 8.63 -4.07 -7.15
CA GLY A 101 9.59 -4.47 -8.19
C GLY A 101 10.58 -3.40 -8.70
N GLY A 102 10.89 -2.36 -7.92
CA GLY A 102 11.72 -1.23 -8.39
C GLY A 102 13.22 -1.30 -8.05
N GLU A 103 13.58 -1.81 -6.87
CA GLU A 103 14.97 -1.90 -6.38
C GLU A 103 15.25 -3.28 -5.79
N ASP A 104 16.50 -3.75 -5.85
CA ASP A 104 16.92 -4.97 -5.13
C ASP A 104 16.98 -4.68 -3.62
N LEU A 105 15.83 -4.87 -2.99
CA LEU A 105 15.60 -4.65 -1.57
C LEU A 105 15.98 -5.88 -0.72
N SER A 106 16.65 -6.88 -1.32
CA SER A 106 17.06 -8.11 -0.62
C SER A 106 18.00 -7.86 0.56
N PHE A 107 18.79 -6.77 0.53
CA PHE A 107 19.68 -6.42 1.64
C PHE A 107 18.92 -6.10 2.93
N MET A 108 17.69 -5.57 2.86
CA MET A 108 16.88 -5.27 4.04
C MET A 108 16.42 -6.53 4.79
N LYS A 109 16.26 -7.65 4.09
CA LYS A 109 15.84 -8.93 4.70
C LYS A 109 16.86 -9.40 5.75
N ASN A 110 18.11 -8.97 5.63
CA ASN A 110 19.21 -9.32 6.53
C ASN A 110 19.52 -8.24 7.57
N MET A 111 18.78 -7.13 7.57
CA MET A 111 19.02 -6.01 8.49
C MET A 111 18.37 -6.27 9.85
N PRO A 112 19.03 -5.89 10.96
CA PRO A 112 18.40 -5.81 12.27
C PRO A 112 17.17 -4.90 12.25
N ASP A 113 16.13 -5.26 13.01
CA ASP A 113 14.82 -4.58 12.98
C ASP A 113 14.93 -3.07 13.32
N ASP A 114 15.81 -2.74 14.26
CA ASP A 114 16.11 -1.38 14.71
C ASP A 114 16.86 -0.55 13.67
N ALA A 115 17.67 -1.18 12.83
CA ALA A 115 18.33 -0.53 11.70
C ALA A 115 17.40 -0.41 10.47
N MET A 116 16.45 -1.34 10.31
CA MET A 116 15.54 -1.37 9.17
C MET A 116 14.45 -0.31 9.25
N LYS A 117 13.93 -0.07 10.47
CA LYS A 117 12.82 0.88 10.68
C LYS A 117 13.13 2.29 10.13
N PRO A 118 14.26 2.95 10.45
CA PRO A 118 14.56 4.29 9.91
C PRO A 118 14.67 4.34 8.38
N PHE A 119 15.14 3.25 7.77
CA PHE A 119 15.20 3.14 6.31
C PHE A 119 13.78 3.10 5.70
N VAL A 120 12.90 2.27 6.25
CA VAL A 120 11.50 2.21 5.83
C VAL A 120 10.79 3.55 6.09
N ASP A 121 11.08 4.22 7.22
CA ASP A 121 10.52 5.53 7.54
C ASP A 121 10.83 6.56 6.44
N ALA A 122 12.11 6.64 6.04
CA ALA A 122 12.55 7.56 5.00
C ALA A 122 11.93 7.21 3.63
N MET A 123 11.90 5.93 3.29
CA MET A 123 11.37 5.47 2.01
C MET A 123 9.86 5.73 1.89
N VAL A 124 9.06 5.45 2.92
CA VAL A 124 7.61 5.74 2.90
C VAL A 124 7.36 7.24 2.76
N THR A 125 8.10 8.05 3.51
CA THR A 125 8.01 9.52 3.42
C THR A 125 8.31 10.01 2.01
N GLN A 126 9.39 9.49 1.40
CA GLN A 126 9.81 9.85 0.05
C GLN A 126 8.78 9.41 -0.99
N LEU A 127 8.29 8.18 -0.91
CA LEU A 127 7.28 7.66 -1.85
C LEU A 127 6.00 8.50 -1.82
N VAL A 128 5.56 8.92 -0.64
CA VAL A 128 4.41 9.82 -0.53
C VAL A 128 4.75 11.18 -1.11
N ALA A 129 5.94 11.72 -0.85
CA ALA A 129 6.31 13.01 -1.39
C ALA A 129 6.37 13.02 -2.93
N GLU A 130 6.87 11.95 -3.53
CA GLU A 130 7.02 11.78 -4.99
C GLU A 130 5.70 11.58 -5.73
N GLU A 131 4.73 10.89 -5.11
CA GLU A 131 3.44 10.59 -5.74
C GLU A 131 2.50 11.81 -5.78
N ILE A 132 2.77 12.82 -4.95
CA ILE A 132 1.87 13.95 -4.75
C ILE A 132 2.30 15.14 -5.61
N GLU A 133 1.50 15.43 -6.63
CA GLU A 133 1.72 16.57 -7.51
C GLU A 133 1.22 17.88 -6.86
N PRO A 134 1.89 19.03 -7.08
CA PRO A 134 1.47 20.32 -6.55
C PRO A 134 0.00 20.69 -6.83
N ALA A 135 -0.53 20.26 -8.00
CA ALA A 135 -1.91 20.53 -8.40
C ALA A 135 -2.95 19.81 -7.53
N GLN A 136 -2.58 18.70 -6.88
CA GLN A 136 -3.48 17.90 -6.04
C GLN A 136 -3.58 18.45 -4.60
N CYS A 137 -2.67 19.32 -4.20
CA CYS A 137 -2.51 19.73 -2.80
C CYS A 137 -3.75 20.40 -2.21
N VAL A 138 -4.49 21.18 -3.00
CA VAL A 138 -5.74 21.82 -2.55
C VAL A 138 -6.82 20.76 -2.24
N ASP A 139 -6.95 19.75 -3.09
CA ASP A 139 -7.93 18.68 -2.89
C ASP A 139 -7.53 17.77 -1.72
N ILE A 140 -6.23 17.49 -1.56
CA ILE A 140 -5.73 16.73 -0.42
C ILE A 140 -5.96 17.47 0.90
N ASP A 141 -5.66 18.78 0.95
CA ASP A 141 -5.90 19.62 2.13
C ASP A 141 -7.36 19.58 2.55
N ARG A 142 -8.25 19.72 1.55
CA ARG A 142 -9.69 19.60 1.74
C ARG A 142 -10.04 18.23 2.32
N VAL A 143 -9.65 17.13 1.66
CA VAL A 143 -9.97 15.76 2.12
C VAL A 143 -9.46 15.53 3.55
N LEU A 144 -8.25 15.97 3.86
CA LEU A 144 -7.68 15.85 5.19
C LEU A 144 -8.52 16.57 6.25
N GLU A 145 -9.02 17.77 5.96
CA GLU A 145 -9.93 18.51 6.83
C GLU A 145 -11.24 17.73 7.09
N GLN A 146 -11.82 17.08 6.07
CA GLN A 146 -13.04 16.29 6.28
C GLN A 146 -12.80 15.00 7.06
N LEU A 147 -11.61 14.41 6.94
CA LEU A 147 -11.28 13.15 7.60
C LEU A 147 -10.77 13.35 9.02
N ASP A 148 -10.25 14.53 9.38
CA ASP A 148 -9.70 14.78 10.72
C ASP A 148 -10.65 14.43 11.88
N PRO A 149 -11.97 14.72 11.84
CA PRO A 149 -12.87 14.37 12.93
C PRO A 149 -12.98 12.86 13.22
N LEU A 150 -12.62 12.00 12.26
CA LEU A 150 -12.68 10.55 12.44
C LEU A 150 -11.62 10.11 13.44
N PRO A 151 -11.91 9.17 14.37
CA PRO A 151 -10.88 8.51 15.18
C PRO A 151 -9.78 7.87 14.31
N VAL A 152 -8.54 7.81 14.81
CA VAL A 152 -7.40 7.32 14.00
C VAL A 152 -7.61 5.87 13.58
N GLU A 153 -8.22 5.07 14.45
CA GLU A 153 -8.56 3.67 14.19
C GLU A 153 -9.53 3.55 13.01
N ASN A 154 -10.55 4.42 12.96
CA ASN A 154 -11.53 4.43 11.87
C ASN A 154 -10.90 4.89 10.56
N LEU A 155 -10.04 5.92 10.62
CA LEU A 155 -9.30 6.39 9.45
C LEU A 155 -8.37 5.28 8.91
N ALA A 156 -7.64 4.60 9.78
CA ALA A 156 -6.76 3.50 9.39
C ALA A 156 -7.52 2.34 8.74
N ASN A 157 -8.67 1.99 9.30
CA ASN A 157 -9.53 0.94 8.73
C ASN A 157 -10.11 1.35 7.37
N LEU A 158 -10.55 2.62 7.22
CA LEU A 158 -11.03 3.15 5.95
C LEU A 158 -9.97 3.07 4.86
N VAL A 159 -8.76 3.56 5.14
CA VAL A 159 -7.62 3.48 4.21
C VAL A 159 -7.28 2.03 3.90
N GLY A 160 -7.31 1.14 4.90
CA GLY A 160 -7.08 -0.29 4.70
C GLY A 160 -8.06 -0.93 3.72
N VAL A 161 -9.34 -0.57 3.77
CA VAL A 161 -10.35 -1.03 2.79
C VAL A 161 -10.03 -0.51 1.39
N VAL A 162 -9.64 0.76 1.25
CA VAL A 162 -9.27 1.34 -0.06
C VAL A 162 -8.06 0.62 -0.66
N VAL A 163 -7.04 0.33 0.16
CA VAL A 163 -5.85 -0.43 -0.27
C VAL A 163 -6.21 -1.85 -0.71
N ASP A 164 -7.04 -2.55 0.07
CA ASP A 164 -7.51 -3.89 -0.27
C ASP A 164 -8.29 -3.92 -1.60
N LEU A 165 -9.15 -2.93 -1.84
CA LEU A 165 -9.86 -2.78 -3.11
C LEU A 165 -8.89 -2.50 -4.27
N ALA A 166 -7.93 -1.59 -4.11
CA ALA A 166 -6.95 -1.27 -5.14
C ALA A 166 -6.08 -2.50 -5.53
N MET A 167 -5.63 -3.27 -4.54
CA MET A 167 -4.85 -4.49 -4.75
C MET A 167 -5.65 -5.61 -5.44
N LYS A 168 -6.97 -5.62 -5.27
CA LYS A 168 -7.88 -6.55 -5.99
C LYS A 168 -8.13 -6.09 -7.43
N GLU A 169 -8.21 -4.78 -7.68
CA GLU A 169 -8.45 -4.21 -9.01
C GLU A 169 -7.24 -4.30 -9.95
N GLU A 170 -6.01 -4.48 -9.47
CA GLU A 170 -4.86 -4.81 -10.33
C GLU A 170 -5.07 -6.11 -11.15
N LYS A 171 -6.11 -6.90 -10.85
CA LYS A 171 -6.57 -8.08 -11.60
C LYS A 171 -7.90 -7.88 -12.38
N GLY A 172 -8.45 -6.66 -12.49
CA GLY A 172 -9.80 -6.35 -13.03
C GLY A 172 -9.96 -4.96 -13.70
N PRO A 173 -11.11 -4.63 -14.33
CA PRO A 173 -11.22 -3.52 -15.26
C PRO A 173 -11.31 -2.13 -14.59
N LYS A 174 -10.86 -1.12 -15.35
CA LYS A 174 -10.71 0.34 -15.09
C LYS A 174 -11.78 1.01 -14.19
N PRO A 175 -11.38 2.11 -13.50
CA PRO A 175 -12.14 2.72 -12.42
C PRO A 175 -13.52 3.21 -12.85
N LEU A 176 -14.43 3.18 -11.87
CA LEU A 176 -15.77 3.75 -11.92
C LEU A 176 -15.69 5.22 -12.36
N ALA A 177 -16.03 5.48 -13.61
CA ALA A 177 -16.29 6.82 -14.11
C ALA A 177 -17.59 7.33 -13.49
N ILE A 178 -17.51 7.92 -12.29
CA ILE A 178 -18.60 8.69 -11.73
C ILE A 178 -18.55 10.07 -12.40
N PRO A 179 -19.53 10.46 -13.22
CA PRO A 179 -19.54 11.79 -13.80
C PRO A 179 -19.66 12.81 -12.68
N MET A 180 -18.60 13.60 -12.47
CA MET A 180 -18.62 14.72 -11.54
C MET A 180 -19.57 15.78 -12.13
N ALA A 181 -20.56 16.23 -11.34
CA ALA A 181 -21.42 17.32 -11.75
C ALA A 181 -20.58 18.58 -12.02
N PRO A 182 -20.92 19.40 -13.04
CA PRO A 182 -20.19 20.63 -13.31
C PRO A 182 -20.19 21.53 -12.07
N ALA A 183 -19.06 22.21 -11.81
CA ALA A 183 -18.97 23.18 -10.73
C ALA A 183 -20.02 24.31 -10.95
N PRO A 184 -20.67 24.81 -9.90
CA PRO A 184 -21.55 25.98 -10.02
C PRO A 184 -20.72 27.21 -10.42
N GLU A 185 -21.23 27.98 -11.39
CA GLU A 185 -20.69 29.28 -11.84
C GLU A 185 -20.79 30.37 -10.77
#